data_AF-A0A7X3HHY9-F1
#
_entry.id   AF-A0A7X3HHY9-F1
#
_cell.length_a   1.000
_cell.length_b   1.000
_cell.length_c   1.000
_cell.angle_alpha   90.00
_cell.angle_beta   90.00
_cell.angle_gamma   90.00
#
_symmetry.space_group_name_H-M   'P 1'
#
loop_
_entity.id
_entity.type
_entity.pdbx_description
1 polymer ?
#
loop_
_entity_poly.entity_id
_entity_poly.type
_entity_poly.pdbx_seq_one_letter_code
_entity_poly.pdbx_strand_id
1 'polypeptide(L)'
;MSVIDFLGRLSVLAFAFFVAYGMICHLVEGYYPEYFWPIVAYLATALSASAALLWPHLRSRNRWALSGPFILLTLAGFLFA
;
A
#
# COMPACT_ATOMS: atom_id res chain seq x y z
N MET A 1 -12.30 10.73 -16.20
CA MET A 1 -11.55 9.64 -15.55
C MET A 1 -12.15 8.33 -16.05
N SER A 2 -11.35 7.37 -16.53
CA SER A 2 -11.92 6.11 -17.02
C SER A 2 -12.45 5.28 -15.85
N VAL A 3 -13.48 4.46 -16.10
CA VAL A 3 -14.05 3.54 -15.10
C VAL A 3 -12.98 2.59 -14.56
N ILE A 4 -12.05 2.17 -15.42
CA ILE A 4 -10.92 1.30 -15.08
C ILE A 4 -9.97 1.98 -14.08
N ASP A 5 -9.63 3.26 -14.27
CA ASP A 5 -8.78 4.02 -13.33
C ASP A 5 -9.48 4.18 -11.98
N PHE A 6 -10.79 4.42 -11.98
CA PHE A 6 -11.57 4.50 -10.74
C PHE A 6 -11.60 3.17 -9.97
N LEU A 7 -11.92 2.07 -10.65
CA LEU A 7 -11.97 0.74 -10.03
C LEU A 7 -10.59 0.33 -9.51
N GLY A 8 -9.54 0.51 -10.32
CA GLY A 8 -8.17 0.21 -9.91
C GLY A 8 -7.74 1.01 -8.67
N ARG A 9 -8.07 2.31 -8.62
CA ARG A 9 -7.80 3.14 -7.44
C ARG A 9 -8.52 2.61 -6.21
N LEU A 10 -9.80 2.27 -6.34
CA LEU A 10 -10.60 1.78 -5.22
C LEU A 10 -10.05 0.46 -4.67
N SER A 11 -9.68 -0.48 -5.55
CA SER A 11 -9.12 -1.77 -5.17
C SER A 11 -7.78 -1.63 -4.46
N VAL A 12 -6.84 -0.87 -5.03
CA VAL A 12 -5.51 -0.68 -4.43
C VAL A 12 -5.61 0.11 -3.13
N LEU A 13 -6.51 1.09 -3.05
CA LEU A 13 -6.75 1.84 -1.82
C LEU A 13 -7.29 0.95 -0.70
N ALA A 14 -8.32 0.14 -0.97
CA ALA A 14 -8.89 -0.77 0.01
C ALA A 14 -7.83 -1.75 0.53
N PHE A 15 -7.05 -2.35 -0.38
CA PHE A 15 -6.02 -3.29 -0.02
C PHE A 15 -4.89 -2.64 0.79
N ALA A 16 -4.40 -1.47 0.37
CA ALA A 16 -3.40 -0.70 1.12
C ALA A 16 -3.87 -0.35 2.53
N PHE A 17 -5.16 -0.03 2.69
CA PHE A 17 -5.74 0.27 4.00
C PHE A 17 -5.75 -0.96 4.93
N PHE A 18 -6.19 -2.13 4.43
CA PHE A 18 -6.18 -3.37 5.21
C PHE A 18 -4.76 -3.78 5.61
N VAL A 19 -3.81 -3.67 4.69
CA VAL A 19 -2.40 -3.93 4.99
C VAL A 19 -1.88 -2.97 6.06
N ALA A 20 -2.11 -1.66 5.89
CA ALA A 20 -1.65 -0.68 6.85
C ALA A 20 -2.21 -0.95 8.25
N TYR A 21 -3.49 -1.31 8.35
CA TYR A 21 -4.13 -1.70 9.60
C TYR A 21 -3.46 -2.92 10.23
N GLY A 22 -3.29 -4.01 9.47
CA GLY A 22 -2.65 -5.24 9.97
C GLY A 22 -1.21 -5.01 10.44
N MET A 23 -0.45 -4.19 9.72
CA MET A 23 0.93 -3.83 10.10
C MET A 23 0.98 -2.99 11.38
N ILE A 24 0.03 -2.05 11.56
CA ILE A 24 -0.08 -1.27 12.79
C ILE A 24 -0.42 -2.18 13.98
N CYS A 25 -1.38 -3.09 13.83
CA CYS A 25 -1.69 -4.09 14.87
C CYS A 25 -0.45 -4.90 15.24
N HIS A 26 0.29 -5.40 14.24
CA HIS A 26 1.54 -6.11 14.48
C HIS A 26 2.58 -5.28 15.26
N LEU A 27 2.72 -3.98 14.96
CA LEU A 27 3.65 -3.09 15.67
C LEU A 27 3.20 -2.80 17.11
N VAL A 28 1.89 -2.69 17.35
CA VAL A 28 1.33 -2.43 18.69
C VAL A 28 1.40 -3.66 19.57
N GLU A 29 1.08 -4.83 19.03
CA GLU A 29 1.02 -6.09 19.77
C GLU A 29 2.39 -6.76 19.90
N GLY A 30 3.37 -6.36 19.07
CA GLY A 30 4.75 -6.85 19.13
C GLY A 30 4.91 -8.30 18.71
N TYR A 31 3.97 -8.83 17.91
CA TYR A 31 3.90 -10.27 17.61
C TYR A 31 5.14 -10.85 16.89
N TYR A 32 5.97 -10.02 16.24
CA TYR A 32 7.25 -10.46 15.64
C TYR A 32 8.29 -9.31 15.55
N PRO A 33 9.15 -9.13 16.57
CA PRO A 33 10.13 -8.03 16.58
C PRO A 33 11.20 -8.14 15.49
N GLU A 34 11.54 -9.35 15.05
CA GLU A 34 12.49 -9.60 13.96
C GLU A 34 12.05 -9.02 12.61
N TYR A 35 10.74 -8.88 12.39
CA TYR A 35 10.17 -8.30 11.18
C TYR A 35 9.85 -6.81 11.31
N PHE A 36 10.31 -6.14 12.37
CA PHE A 36 10.01 -4.73 12.61
C PHE A 36 10.34 -3.84 11.40
N TRP A 37 11.56 -3.92 10.87
CA TRP A 37 11.97 -3.09 9.73
C TRP A 37 11.20 -3.41 8.43
N PRO A 38 11.01 -4.69 8.05
CA PRO A 38 10.12 -5.05 6.95
C PRO A 38 8.69 -4.51 7.11
N ILE A 39 8.09 -4.65 8.30
CA ILE A 39 6.73 -4.18 8.61
C ILE A 39 6.64 -2.67 8.45
N VAL A 40 7.61 -1.91 8.98
CA VAL A 40 7.66 -0.45 8.86
C VAL A 40 7.83 -0.01 7.40
N ALA A 41 8.71 -0.66 6.64
CA ALA A 41 8.92 -0.35 5.22
C ALA A 41 7.64 -0.60 4.41
N TYR A 42 6.98 -1.74 4.66
CA TYR A 42 5.75 -2.10 3.97
C TYR A 42 4.61 -1.14 4.32
N LEU A 43 4.47 -0.78 5.61
CA LEU A 43 3.51 0.23 6.08
C LEU A 43 3.75 1.59 5.43
N ALA A 44 4.99 2.05 5.34
CA ALA A 44 5.33 3.34 4.72
C ALA A 44 4.90 3.38 3.24
N THR A 45 5.09 2.28 2.50
CA THR A 45 4.66 2.19 1.10
C THR A 45 3.13 2.13 0.97
N ALA A 46 2.43 1.44 1.87
CA ALA A 46 0.97 1.37 1.89
C ALA A 46 0.32 2.74 2.17
N LEU A 47 0.87 3.50 3.12
CA LEU A 47 0.42 4.86 3.43
C LEU A 47 0.69 5.81 2.26
N SER A 48 1.88 5.72 1.65
CA SER A 48 2.24 6.54 0.47
C SER A 48 1.33 6.25 -0.71
N ALA A 49 1.02 4.98 -0.97
CA ALA A 49 0.08 4.57 -2.01
C ALA A 49 -1.33 5.11 -1.73
N SER A 50 -1.79 5.01 -0.48
CA SER A 50 -3.11 5.53 -0.06
C SER A 50 -3.21 7.04 -0.26
N ALA A 51 -2.21 7.80 0.19
CA ALA A 51 -2.15 9.25 0.02
C ALA A 51 -2.12 9.65 -1.46
N ALA A 52 -1.31 8.98 -2.28
CA ALA A 52 -1.22 9.24 -3.71
C ALA A 52 -2.53 8.95 -4.45
N LEU A 53 -3.25 7.89 -4.07
CA LEU A 53 -4.50 7.48 -4.71
C LEU A 53 -5.68 8.34 -4.26
N LEU A 54 -5.66 8.93 -3.06
CA LEU A 54 -6.69 9.87 -2.58
C LEU A 54 -6.50 11.29 -3.10
N TRP A 55 -5.27 11.69 -3.45
CA TRP A 55 -4.99 13.07 -3.84
C TRP A 55 -5.70 13.47 -5.15
N PRO A 56 -6.61 14.46 -5.12
CA PRO A 56 -7.43 14.79 -6.28
C PRO A 56 -6.63 15.44 -7.41
N HIS A 57 -5.60 16.21 -7.08
CA HIS A 57 -4.83 17.03 -8.04
C HIS A 57 -3.66 16.29 -8.71
N LEU A 58 -3.34 15.06 -8.28
CA LEU A 58 -2.27 14.31 -8.92
C LEU A 58 -2.70 13.84 -10.32
N ARG A 59 -1.82 13.97 -11.31
CA ARG A 59 -2.00 13.33 -12.62
C ARG A 59 -2.01 11.81 -12.45
N SER A 60 -2.86 11.10 -13.20
CA SER A 60 -3.02 9.63 -13.07
C SER A 60 -1.67 8.89 -13.13
N ARG A 61 -0.79 9.24 -14.09
CA ARG A 61 0.57 8.67 -14.19
C ARG A 61 1.38 8.79 -12.88
N ASN A 62 1.31 9.96 -12.21
CA ASN A 62 2.07 10.19 -10.98
C ASN A 62 1.45 9.44 -9.79
N ARG A 63 0.12 9.29 -9.74
CA ARG A 63 -0.54 8.46 -8.72
C ARG A 63 -0.01 7.03 -8.79
N TRP A 64 -0.07 6.43 -9.98
CA TRP A 64 0.36 5.05 -10.20
C TRP A 64 1.87 4.85 -9.98
N ALA A 65 2.70 5.84 -10.33
CA ALA A 65 4.13 5.80 -10.02
C ALA A 65 4.41 5.78 -8.52
N LEU A 66 3.67 6.57 -7.73
CA LEU A 66 3.79 6.62 -6.27
C LEU A 66 3.19 5.37 -5.59
N SER A 67 2.17 4.74 -6.18
CA SER A 67 1.62 3.46 -5.72
C SER A 67 2.47 2.25 -6.13
N GLY A 68 3.36 2.42 -7.11
CA GLY A 68 4.17 1.34 -7.69
C GLY A 68 4.97 0.52 -6.67
N PRO A 69 5.70 1.14 -5.73
CA PRO A 69 6.45 0.40 -4.71
C PRO A 69 5.58 -0.53 -3.86
N PHE A 70 4.40 -0.08 -3.44
CA PHE A 70 3.45 -0.89 -2.69
C PHE A 70 2.96 -2.10 -3.50
N ILE A 71 2.61 -1.87 -4.77
CA ILE A 71 2.14 -2.93 -5.67
C ILE A 71 3.24 -3.98 -5.89
N LEU A 72 4.49 -3.54 -6.14
CA LEU A 72 5.62 -4.43 -6.35
C LEU A 72 5.95 -5.26 -5.11
N LEU A 73 5.98 -4.63 -3.93
CA LEU A 73 6.22 -5.34 -2.67
C LEU A 73 5.09 -6.34 -2.38
N THR A 74 3.84 -6.00 -2.71
CA THR A 74 2.70 -6.92 -2.60
C THR A 74 2.84 -8.12 -3.52
N LEU A 75 3.19 -7.91 -4.78
CA LEU A 75 3.42 -9.01 -5.72
C LEU A 75 4.59 -9.88 -5.30
N ALA A 76 5.69 -9.28 -4.83
CA ALA A 76 6.82 -10.03 -4.30
C ALA A 76 6.40 -10.88 -3.09
N GLY A 77 5.66 -10.30 -2.14
CA GLY A 77 5.13 -11.05 -0.99
C GLY A 77 4.29 -12.25 -1.41
N PHE A 78 3.40 -12.09 -2.39
CA PHE A 78 2.59 -13.20 -2.91
C PHE A 78 3.39 -14.28 -3.65
N LEU A 79 4.45 -13.91 -4.36
CA LEU A 79 5.28 -14.85 -5.11
C LEU A 79 6.22 -15.67 -4.22
N PHE A 80 6.55 -15.15 -3.03
CA PHE A 80 7.48 -15.77 -2.08
C PHE A 80 6.81 -16.31 -0.80
N ALA A 81 5.48 -16.20 -0.67
CA ALA A 81 4.69 -16.78 0.42
C ALA A 81 4.24 -18.20 0.08
#